data_AF-W5Y496-F1
#
_entry.id   AF-W5Y496-F1
#
_cell.length_a   1.000
_cell.length_b   1.000
_cell.length_c   1.000
_cell.angle_alpha   90.00
_cell.angle_beta   90.00
_cell.angle_gamma   90.00
#
_symmetry.space_group_name_H-M   'P 1'
#
loop_
_entity.id
_entity.type
_entity.pdbx_description
1 polymer ?
#
loop_
_entity_poly.entity_id
_entity_poly.type
_entity_poly.pdbx_seq_one_letter_code
_entity_poly.pdbx_strand_id
1 'polypeptide(L)'
;MPKLQARRDPQYNSRYAKPYIFPEDQIQKLSSHGLIFSDRDQAKAFIRTCGYFRLSGYTFYFKRGKDFLPGTTFEQVQSLYQFDTEIGNKLVEALEKIELSLRFHVSNRLGFYHPFAHRINKFLRQSHTVWIASPECIKLPKHQEWLEDYTREEMRSQGDFVRHFTSNYGLHLPVWAATEVMTFGTLSRLFQQMPEEDCKLIAARMGIIDKTGGGDAKTFSNWINHFRYLRNCCAHHSRVWNRVFDQSLSTPQVAALPDLSEFSRLPHKLYKSIMAIRFILARIEPDSSWHIEILAQITAFTQASGIPLGDMGFPEDWKNQKIWQAPPAEKLRACRAADFVTELDIIHQAQLLQDFCKDRLPAERKNFLRYLCKKKAIFFHQIGDAKYYPLFQFSEEKTHIKPEVADVNEVLLDKYAYSRDRTPEQCAQDWWLSPDMANGFSTPPIAEIEQNPHDVLKAAHRLPSSCRIIARAYAAPGN
;
A
#
# COMPACT_ATOMS: atom_id res chain seq x y z
N MET A 1 -15.01 -51.98 -1.29
CA MET A 1 -15.89 -51.52 -2.38
C MET A 1 -15.23 -51.83 -3.71
N PRO A 2 -15.96 -52.29 -4.74
CA PRO A 2 -15.40 -52.47 -6.08
C PRO A 2 -14.86 -51.13 -6.58
N LYS A 3 -13.62 -51.09 -7.09
CA LYS A 3 -13.07 -49.89 -7.73
C LYS A 3 -13.90 -49.60 -8.98
N LEU A 4 -14.70 -48.53 -8.96
CA LEU A 4 -15.41 -48.03 -10.14
C LEU A 4 -14.38 -47.81 -11.25
N GLN A 5 -14.47 -48.59 -12.32
CA GLN A 5 -13.63 -48.40 -13.50
C GLN A 5 -13.94 -47.02 -14.09
N ALA A 6 -12.92 -46.19 -14.24
CA ALA A 6 -13.05 -44.87 -14.85
C ALA A 6 -13.46 -45.04 -16.32
N ARG A 7 -14.71 -44.71 -16.64
CA ARG A 7 -15.20 -44.59 -18.02
C ARG A 7 -15.12 -43.11 -18.42
N ARG A 8 -14.80 -42.84 -19.69
CA ARG A 8 -14.89 -41.49 -20.23
C ARG A 8 -16.34 -41.03 -20.11
N ASP A 9 -16.53 -39.85 -19.53
CA ASP A 9 -17.85 -39.23 -19.47
C ASP A 9 -18.03 -38.39 -20.74
N PRO A 10 -18.92 -38.78 -21.68
CA PRO A 10 -19.14 -38.05 -22.92
C PRO A 10 -19.73 -36.64 -22.69
N GLN A 11 -20.27 -36.34 -21.50
CA GLN A 11 -20.77 -35.01 -21.16
C GLN A 11 -19.65 -33.98 -21.06
N TYR A 12 -18.42 -34.40 -20.77
CA TYR A 12 -17.27 -33.51 -20.61
C TYR A 12 -16.22 -33.81 -21.68
N ASN A 13 -15.76 -32.78 -22.39
CA ASN A 13 -14.67 -32.90 -23.36
C ASN A 13 -13.29 -33.04 -22.64
N SER A 14 -13.14 -34.07 -21.82
CA SER A 14 -11.96 -34.34 -21.01
C SER A 14 -11.39 -35.72 -21.31
N ARG A 15 -10.07 -35.81 -21.50
CA ARG A 15 -9.34 -37.09 -21.65
C ARG A 15 -9.00 -37.74 -20.29
N TYR A 16 -9.43 -37.15 -19.18
CA TYR A 16 -9.09 -37.62 -17.84
C TYR A 16 -9.83 -38.92 -17.51
N ALA A 17 -9.08 -40.01 -17.30
CA ALA A 17 -9.61 -41.34 -17.00
C ALA A 17 -8.98 -41.96 -15.74
N LYS A 18 -8.39 -41.16 -14.84
CA LYS A 18 -7.83 -41.69 -13.59
C LYS A 18 -8.98 -41.93 -12.59
N PRO A 19 -9.07 -43.13 -11.97
CA PRO A 19 -10.12 -43.41 -11.01
C PRO A 19 -9.90 -42.64 -9.71
N TYR A 20 -10.99 -42.46 -8.95
CA TYR A 20 -10.89 -42.05 -7.57
C TYR A 20 -10.10 -43.10 -6.77
N ILE A 21 -9.20 -42.62 -5.91
CA ILE A 21 -8.39 -43.46 -5.02
C ILE A 21 -8.72 -43.12 -3.57
N PHE A 22 -9.04 -44.13 -2.77
CA PHE A 22 -9.34 -43.95 -1.35
C PHE A 22 -8.07 -43.56 -0.58
N PRO A 23 -8.18 -42.95 0.62
CA PRO A 23 -7.01 -42.58 1.42
C PRO A 23 -6.02 -43.72 1.67
N GLU A 24 -6.50 -44.95 1.85
CA GLU A 24 -5.63 -46.12 2.00
C GLU A 24 -4.83 -46.42 0.72
N ASP A 25 -5.51 -46.41 -0.44
CA ASP A 25 -4.87 -46.58 -1.75
C ASP A 25 -3.89 -45.43 -2.06
N GLN A 26 -4.15 -44.23 -1.54
CA GLN A 26 -3.26 -43.08 -1.68
C GLN A 26 -1.95 -43.29 -0.91
N ILE A 27 -2.02 -43.77 0.34
CA ILE A 27 -0.83 -44.14 1.14
C ILE A 27 -0.05 -45.25 0.44
N GLN A 28 -0.73 -46.31 0.01
CA GLN A 28 -0.10 -47.42 -0.70
C GLN A 28 0.59 -46.95 -1.98
N LYS A 29 -0.05 -46.07 -2.75
CA LYS A 29 0.53 -45.49 -3.97
C LYS A 29 1.78 -44.67 -3.66
N LEU A 30 1.76 -43.82 -2.63
CA LEU A 30 2.93 -43.05 -2.23
C LEU A 30 4.08 -43.96 -1.77
N SER A 31 3.77 -44.99 -0.98
CA SER A 31 4.74 -45.98 -0.51
C SER A 31 5.34 -46.78 -1.69
N SER A 32 4.53 -47.17 -2.68
CA SER A 32 5.01 -47.88 -3.88
C SER A 32 6.00 -47.08 -4.74
N HIS A 33 6.00 -45.74 -4.59
CA HIS A 33 6.94 -44.84 -5.24
C HIS A 33 8.15 -44.49 -4.36
N GLY A 34 8.31 -45.15 -3.21
CA GLY A 34 9.46 -44.99 -2.33
C GLY A 34 9.29 -44.00 -1.17
N LEU A 35 8.08 -43.50 -0.88
CA LEU A 35 7.85 -42.66 0.30
C LEU A 35 7.84 -43.51 1.57
N ILE A 36 8.64 -43.13 2.56
CA ILE A 36 8.73 -43.79 3.85
C ILE A 36 7.71 -43.17 4.80
N PHE A 37 7.03 -44.00 5.60
CA PHE A 37 6.06 -43.56 6.60
C PHE A 37 6.51 -44.08 7.97
N SER A 38 6.69 -43.19 8.94
CA SER A 38 6.98 -43.59 10.32
C SER A 38 5.70 -44.06 11.02
N ASP A 39 4.60 -43.35 10.76
CA ASP A 39 3.25 -43.72 11.19
C ASP A 39 2.26 -43.56 10.02
N ARG A 40 1.75 -44.69 9.50
CA ARG A 40 0.82 -44.70 8.37
C ARG A 40 -0.57 -44.18 8.74
N ASP A 41 -1.02 -44.41 9.97
CA ASP A 41 -2.34 -43.97 10.42
C ASP A 41 -2.37 -42.46 10.62
N GLN A 42 -1.31 -41.90 11.19
CA GLN A 42 -1.14 -40.45 11.29
C GLN A 42 -1.08 -39.81 9.89
N ALA A 43 -0.30 -40.38 8.96
CA ALA A 43 -0.21 -39.87 7.60
C ALA A 43 -1.56 -39.89 6.87
N LYS A 44 -2.33 -40.96 7.06
CA LYS A 44 -3.69 -41.09 6.52
C LYS A 44 -4.65 -40.07 7.12
N ALA A 45 -4.59 -39.83 8.43
CA ALA A 45 -5.37 -38.78 9.10
C ALA A 45 -5.01 -37.38 8.57
N PHE A 46 -3.73 -37.13 8.31
CA PHE A 46 -3.27 -35.88 7.72
C PHE A 46 -3.77 -35.69 6.28
N ILE A 47 -3.67 -36.71 5.42
CA ILE A 47 -4.19 -36.67 4.05
C ILE A 47 -5.71 -36.43 4.02
N ARG A 48 -6.46 -36.99 4.97
CA ARG A 48 -7.90 -36.71 5.12
C ARG A 48 -8.19 -35.25 5.46
N THR A 49 -7.27 -34.57 6.14
CA THR A 49 -7.41 -33.17 6.56
C THR A 49 -7.02 -32.20 5.43
N CYS A 50 -5.83 -32.37 4.83
CA CYS A 50 -5.32 -31.41 3.85
C CYS A 50 -5.69 -31.75 2.39
N GLY A 51 -6.09 -32.99 2.13
CA GLY A 51 -6.40 -33.51 0.80
C GLY A 51 -5.17 -33.97 0.02
N TYR A 52 -5.24 -35.17 -0.57
CA TYR A 52 -4.13 -35.76 -1.34
C TYR A 52 -3.65 -34.89 -2.49
N PHE A 53 -4.55 -34.26 -3.24
CA PHE A 53 -4.18 -33.44 -4.39
C PHE A 53 -3.33 -32.24 -3.96
N ARG A 54 -3.72 -31.55 -2.89
CA ARG A 54 -2.95 -30.44 -2.32
C ARG A 54 -1.60 -30.91 -1.84
N LEU A 55 -1.55 -31.97 -1.03
CA LEU A 55 -0.29 -32.54 -0.54
C LEU A 55 0.64 -32.97 -1.68
N SER A 56 0.09 -33.53 -2.75
CA SER A 56 0.88 -33.98 -3.90
C SER A 56 1.69 -32.84 -4.55
N GLY A 57 1.22 -31.60 -4.46
CA GLY A 57 1.96 -30.41 -4.90
C GLY A 57 3.30 -30.19 -4.20
N TYR A 58 3.43 -30.66 -2.96
CA TYR A 58 4.65 -30.58 -2.14
C TYR A 58 5.55 -31.79 -2.38
N THR A 59 4.96 -32.96 -2.67
CA THR A 59 5.72 -34.18 -2.97
C THR A 59 6.65 -34.03 -4.17
N PHE A 60 6.33 -33.15 -5.13
CA PHE A 60 7.13 -32.95 -6.34
C PHE A 60 8.57 -32.54 -6.07
N TYR A 61 8.82 -31.81 -4.99
CA TYR A 61 10.18 -31.39 -4.64
C TYR A 61 11.08 -32.58 -4.28
N PHE A 62 10.50 -33.63 -3.70
CA PHE A 62 11.21 -34.81 -3.25
C PHE A 62 11.23 -35.94 -4.29
N LYS A 63 10.91 -35.65 -5.56
CA LYS A 63 10.79 -36.65 -6.61
C LYS A 63 11.78 -36.44 -7.75
N ARG A 64 12.23 -37.56 -8.32
CA ARG A 64 12.88 -37.60 -9.64
C ARG A 64 12.01 -38.46 -10.56
N GLY A 65 11.27 -37.80 -11.46
CA GLY A 65 10.26 -38.47 -12.27
C GLY A 65 9.04 -38.86 -11.43
N LYS A 66 8.74 -40.16 -11.35
CA LYS A 66 7.58 -40.67 -10.59
C LYS A 66 7.92 -40.99 -9.12
N ASP A 67 9.18 -41.33 -8.87
CA ASP A 67 9.65 -41.93 -7.63
C ASP A 67 10.28 -40.89 -6.71
N PHE A 68 10.20 -41.15 -5.41
CA PHE A 68 10.80 -40.32 -4.38
C PHE A 68 12.30 -40.55 -4.28
N LEU A 69 13.03 -39.51 -3.87
CA LEU A 69 14.46 -39.64 -3.58
C LEU A 69 14.67 -40.60 -2.39
N PRO A 70 15.76 -41.40 -2.38
CA PRO A 70 16.04 -42.32 -1.28
C PRO A 70 16.03 -41.62 0.08
N GLY A 71 15.36 -42.23 1.07
CA GLY A 71 15.25 -41.66 2.41
C GLY A 71 14.18 -40.58 2.58
N THR A 72 13.40 -40.25 1.54
CA THR A 72 12.29 -39.30 1.68
C THR A 72 11.22 -39.87 2.59
N THR A 73 10.87 -39.12 3.64
CA THR A 73 9.78 -39.48 4.56
C THR A 73 8.53 -38.64 4.36
N PHE A 74 7.39 -39.16 4.78
CA PHE A 74 6.13 -38.42 4.78
C PHE A 74 6.21 -37.18 5.67
N GLU A 75 6.91 -37.28 6.81
CA GLU A 75 7.05 -36.19 7.77
C GLU A 75 7.83 -35.01 7.19
N GLN A 76 8.79 -35.24 6.27
CA GLN A 76 9.44 -34.16 5.51
C GLN A 76 8.47 -33.41 4.60
N VAL A 77 7.60 -34.15 3.88
CA VAL A 77 6.57 -33.55 3.03
C VAL A 77 5.54 -32.78 3.87
N GLN A 78 5.13 -33.35 5.00
CA GLN A 78 4.21 -32.72 5.94
C GLN A 78 4.81 -31.44 6.55
N SER A 79 6.08 -31.49 6.99
CA SER A 79 6.77 -30.33 7.56
C SER A 79 6.84 -29.18 6.55
N LEU A 80 7.14 -29.49 5.29
CA LEU A 80 7.18 -28.49 4.22
C LEU A 80 5.80 -27.88 3.93
N TYR A 81 4.73 -28.69 4.00
CA TYR A 81 3.35 -28.21 3.89
C TYR A 81 2.98 -27.25 5.03
N GLN A 82 3.34 -27.63 6.27
CA GLN A 82 3.06 -26.83 7.45
C GLN A 82 3.83 -25.50 7.41
N PHE A 83 5.12 -25.56 7.09
CA PHE A 83 5.96 -24.38 6.88
C PHE A 83 5.34 -23.40 5.87
N ASP A 84 4.94 -23.88 4.69
CA ASP A 84 4.33 -23.02 3.66
C ASP A 84 3.03 -22.37 4.13
N THR A 85 2.25 -23.08 4.95
CA THR A 85 1.02 -22.55 5.56
C THR A 85 1.34 -21.46 6.58
N GLU A 86 2.32 -21.68 7.46
CA GLU A 86 2.78 -20.72 8.46
C GLU A 86 3.33 -19.44 7.81
N ILE A 87 4.14 -19.59 6.75
CA ILE A 87 4.63 -18.46 5.95
C ILE A 87 3.47 -17.73 5.28
N GLY A 88 2.48 -18.44 4.72
CA GLY A 88 1.27 -17.84 4.17
C GLY A 88 0.53 -16.97 5.19
N ASN A 89 0.37 -17.46 6.43
CA ASN A 89 -0.26 -16.70 7.50
C ASN A 89 0.55 -15.45 7.87
N LYS A 90 1.88 -15.56 7.97
CA LYS A 90 2.75 -14.40 8.23
C LYS A 90 2.71 -13.38 7.09
N LEU A 91 2.61 -13.81 5.84
CA LEU A 91 2.42 -12.89 4.71
C LEU A 91 1.09 -12.14 4.81
N VAL A 92 0.01 -12.83 5.17
CA VAL A 92 -1.32 -12.21 5.35
C VAL A 92 -1.28 -11.12 6.41
N GLU A 93 -0.67 -11.37 7.57
CA GLU A 93 -0.50 -10.38 8.65
C GLU A 93 0.09 -9.04 8.15
N ALA A 94 1.13 -9.11 7.32
CA ALA A 94 1.75 -7.92 6.74
C ALA A 94 0.91 -7.29 5.62
N LEU A 95 0.32 -8.11 4.76
CA LEU A 95 -0.49 -7.64 3.63
C LEU A 95 -1.77 -6.94 4.09
N GLU A 96 -2.35 -7.35 5.21
CA GLU A 96 -3.49 -6.67 5.85
C GLU A 96 -3.13 -5.25 6.27
N LYS A 97 -1.97 -5.02 6.88
CA LYS A 97 -1.49 -3.68 7.25
C LYS A 97 -1.30 -2.79 6.02
N ILE A 98 -0.76 -3.34 4.93
CA ILE A 98 -0.60 -2.62 3.66
C ILE A 98 -1.97 -2.29 3.04
N GLU A 99 -2.92 -3.23 3.05
CA GLU A 99 -4.27 -3.03 2.54
C GLU A 99 -5.03 -1.95 3.33
N LEU A 100 -4.97 -1.99 4.67
CA LEU A 100 -5.57 -0.98 5.55
C LEU A 100 -4.98 0.41 5.32
N SER A 101 -3.65 0.51 5.23
CA SER A 101 -3.00 1.78 4.90
C SER A 101 -3.45 2.31 3.54
N LEU A 102 -3.56 1.45 2.53
CA LEU A 102 -4.07 1.85 1.22
C LEU A 102 -5.53 2.33 1.28
N ARG A 103 -6.41 1.66 2.04
CA ARG A 103 -7.80 2.09 2.25
C ARG A 103 -7.86 3.50 2.81
N PHE A 104 -7.09 3.77 3.87
CA PHE A 104 -7.01 5.10 4.48
C PHE A 104 -6.55 6.15 3.47
N HIS A 105 -5.41 5.93 2.79
CA HIS A 105 -4.87 6.95 1.89
C HIS A 105 -5.76 7.19 0.65
N VAL A 106 -6.36 6.14 0.08
CA VAL A 106 -7.32 6.27 -1.03
C VAL A 106 -8.57 7.03 -0.59
N SER A 107 -9.16 6.65 0.55
CA SER A 107 -10.39 7.27 1.05
C SER A 107 -10.17 8.72 1.47
N ASN A 108 -9.11 9.02 2.21
CA ASN A 108 -8.78 10.39 2.63
C ASN A 108 -8.60 11.29 1.39
N ARG A 109 -7.86 10.80 0.39
CA ARG A 109 -7.51 11.59 -0.78
C ARG A 109 -8.70 11.83 -1.72
N LEU A 110 -9.56 10.83 -1.91
CA LEU A 110 -10.81 11.04 -2.64
C LEU A 110 -11.82 11.86 -1.82
N GLY A 111 -11.88 11.65 -0.51
CA GLY A 111 -12.84 12.27 0.41
C GLY A 111 -12.71 13.78 0.47
N PHE A 112 -11.49 14.31 0.39
CA PHE A 112 -11.24 15.74 0.28
C PHE A 112 -11.96 16.38 -0.92
N TYR A 113 -12.07 15.68 -2.07
CA TYR A 113 -12.74 16.28 -3.22
C TYR A 113 -14.25 16.26 -3.03
N HIS A 114 -14.78 15.13 -2.55
CA HIS A 114 -16.19 14.91 -2.32
C HIS A 114 -16.41 13.59 -1.58
N PRO A 115 -17.41 13.46 -0.68
CA PRO A 115 -17.76 12.19 -0.03
C PRO A 115 -17.98 11.05 -1.03
N PHE A 116 -18.56 11.35 -2.20
CA PHE A 116 -18.83 10.38 -3.26
C PHE A 116 -17.86 10.47 -4.45
N ALA A 117 -16.65 11.01 -4.26
CA ALA A 117 -15.69 11.21 -5.37
C ALA A 117 -15.39 9.91 -6.15
N HIS A 118 -15.37 8.77 -5.48
CA HIS A 118 -15.18 7.45 -6.11
C HIS A 118 -16.29 7.05 -7.11
N ARG A 119 -17.47 7.70 -7.07
CA ARG A 119 -18.58 7.45 -8.00
C ARG A 119 -18.74 8.55 -9.05
N ILE A 120 -17.99 9.65 -8.96
CA ILE A 120 -18.20 10.85 -9.79
C ILE A 120 -17.00 11.05 -10.71
N ASN A 121 -17.21 10.90 -12.02
CA ASN A 121 -16.18 10.95 -13.05
C ASN A 121 -15.30 12.21 -12.98
N LYS A 122 -15.87 13.37 -12.60
CA LYS A 122 -15.16 14.65 -12.49
C LYS A 122 -13.93 14.58 -11.57
N PHE A 123 -13.95 13.72 -10.55
CA PHE A 123 -12.87 13.60 -9.56
C PHE A 123 -11.90 12.46 -9.86
N LEU A 124 -12.03 11.80 -11.02
CA LEU A 124 -11.23 10.66 -11.43
C LEU A 124 -10.44 10.97 -12.69
N ARG A 125 -9.50 10.09 -13.07
CA ARG A 125 -8.76 10.20 -14.32
C ARG A 125 -9.72 10.17 -15.50
N GLN A 126 -9.72 11.24 -16.28
CA GLN A 126 -10.58 11.38 -17.45
C GLN A 126 -10.45 10.19 -18.42
N SER A 127 -9.22 9.70 -18.65
CA SER A 127 -8.95 8.55 -19.52
C SER A 127 -9.60 7.24 -19.08
N HIS A 128 -10.09 7.14 -17.84
CA HIS A 128 -10.78 5.96 -17.31
C HIS A 128 -12.31 6.14 -17.25
N THR A 129 -12.80 7.36 -17.54
CA THR A 129 -14.21 7.76 -17.45
C THR A 129 -14.87 7.98 -18.80
N VAL A 130 -14.10 7.89 -19.89
CA VAL A 130 -14.57 8.07 -21.27
C VAL A 130 -14.65 6.73 -22.01
N TRP A 131 -15.58 6.64 -22.96
CA TRP A 131 -15.71 5.51 -23.86
C TRP A 131 -14.50 5.46 -24.81
N ILE A 132 -14.02 4.25 -25.09
CA ILE A 132 -12.98 4.03 -26.10
C ILE A 132 -13.63 3.27 -27.25
N ALA A 133 -13.76 3.92 -28.40
CA ALA A 133 -14.20 3.30 -29.64
C ALA A 133 -12.98 2.95 -30.49
N SER A 134 -12.87 1.67 -30.88
CA SER A 134 -12.05 1.24 -32.02
C SER A 134 -12.99 0.73 -33.13
N PRO A 135 -12.51 0.59 -34.38
CA PRO A 135 -13.33 0.05 -35.47
C PRO A 135 -13.94 -1.33 -35.17
N GLU A 136 -13.31 -2.11 -34.28
CA GLU A 136 -13.67 -3.48 -33.94
C GLU A 136 -14.45 -3.61 -32.63
N CYS A 137 -14.42 -2.61 -31.74
CA CYS A 137 -15.12 -2.68 -30.45
C CYS A 137 -15.38 -1.31 -29.81
N ILE A 138 -16.52 -1.22 -29.10
CA ILE A 138 -16.78 -0.15 -28.13
C ILE A 138 -16.52 -0.73 -26.74
N LYS A 139 -15.53 -0.20 -26.03
CA LYS A 139 -15.22 -0.62 -24.65
C LYS A 139 -15.87 0.33 -23.67
N LEU A 140 -16.54 -0.24 -22.67
CA LEU A 140 -17.07 0.52 -21.54
C LEU A 140 -15.93 1.28 -20.84
N PRO A 141 -16.21 2.46 -20.27
CA PRO A 141 -15.23 3.14 -19.42
C PRO A 141 -14.83 2.24 -18.26
N LYS A 142 -13.54 2.16 -17.94
CA LYS A 142 -13.04 1.34 -16.84
C LYS A 142 -13.71 1.66 -15.49
N HIS A 143 -14.07 2.94 -15.30
CA HIS A 143 -14.79 3.36 -14.10
C HIS A 143 -16.21 2.81 -14.04
N GLN A 144 -16.89 2.68 -15.18
CA GLN A 144 -18.22 2.08 -15.23
C GLN A 144 -18.18 0.60 -14.83
N GLU A 145 -17.23 -0.17 -15.39
CA GLU A 145 -17.02 -1.57 -15.00
C GLU A 145 -16.69 -1.70 -13.51
N TRP A 146 -15.83 -0.82 -13.00
CA TRP A 146 -15.49 -0.77 -11.58
C TRP A 146 -16.70 -0.43 -10.71
N LEU A 147 -17.52 0.53 -11.12
CA LEU A 147 -18.70 0.97 -10.39
C LEU A 147 -19.74 -0.13 -10.29
N GLU A 148 -19.91 -0.93 -11.34
CA GLU A 148 -20.79 -2.11 -11.34
C GLU A 148 -20.29 -3.18 -10.36
N ASP A 149 -18.98 -3.43 -10.31
CA ASP A 149 -18.39 -4.36 -9.34
C ASP A 149 -18.57 -3.86 -7.90
N TYR A 150 -18.22 -2.59 -7.65
CA TYR A 150 -18.35 -1.99 -6.32
C TYR A 150 -19.80 -1.95 -5.87
N THR A 151 -20.75 -1.59 -6.74
CA THR A 151 -22.18 -1.57 -6.39
C THR A 151 -22.67 -2.95 -5.97
N ARG A 152 -22.15 -4.04 -6.56
CA ARG A 152 -22.45 -5.41 -6.08
C ARG A 152 -21.85 -5.70 -4.70
N GLU A 153 -20.64 -5.22 -4.42
CA GLU A 153 -20.01 -5.35 -3.09
C GLU A 153 -20.80 -4.55 -2.03
N GLU A 154 -21.21 -3.32 -2.34
CA GLU A 154 -22.04 -2.44 -1.50
C GLU A 154 -23.38 -3.10 -1.16
N MET A 155 -24.14 -3.55 -2.17
CA MET A 155 -25.46 -4.17 -1.95
C MET A 155 -25.42 -5.47 -1.16
N ARG A 156 -24.33 -6.25 -1.29
CA ARG A 156 -24.15 -7.51 -0.54
C ARG A 156 -23.70 -7.30 0.90
N SER A 157 -23.27 -6.09 1.25
CA SER A 157 -22.69 -5.82 2.55
C SER A 157 -23.76 -5.66 3.62
N GLN A 158 -23.66 -6.52 4.62
CA GLN A 158 -24.60 -6.61 5.75
C GLN A 158 -23.88 -6.29 7.08
N GLY A 159 -22.86 -5.43 7.05
CA GLY A 159 -22.21 -4.96 8.27
C GLY A 159 -23.13 -4.04 9.08
N ASP A 160 -22.97 -4.00 10.41
CA ASP A 160 -23.77 -3.13 11.28
C ASP A 160 -23.66 -1.66 10.88
N PHE A 161 -22.45 -1.20 10.56
CA PHE A 161 -22.23 0.17 10.09
C PHE A 161 -22.93 0.46 8.76
N VAL A 162 -22.99 -0.52 7.84
CA VAL A 162 -23.68 -0.38 6.55
C VAL A 162 -25.18 -0.25 6.77
N ARG A 163 -25.77 -1.16 7.55
CA ARG A 163 -27.21 -1.09 7.90
C ARG A 163 -27.57 0.20 8.60
N HIS A 164 -26.77 0.60 9.59
CA HIS A 164 -26.95 1.85 10.32
C HIS A 164 -26.88 3.05 9.37
N PHE A 165 -25.85 3.12 8.52
CA PHE A 165 -25.69 4.21 7.57
C PHE A 165 -26.85 4.26 6.56
N THR A 166 -27.18 3.15 5.92
CA THR A 166 -28.26 3.11 4.92
C THR A 166 -29.62 3.46 5.53
N SER A 167 -29.87 3.08 6.78
CA SER A 167 -31.12 3.41 7.47
C SER A 167 -31.23 4.91 7.81
N ASN A 168 -30.11 5.55 8.16
CA ASN A 168 -30.10 6.96 8.59
C ASN A 168 -29.88 7.96 7.44
N TYR A 169 -29.10 7.58 6.43
CA TYR A 169 -28.63 8.49 5.38
C TYR A 169 -28.96 8.01 3.96
N GLY A 170 -29.45 6.77 3.80
CA GLY A 170 -29.74 6.18 2.49
C GLY A 170 -28.50 5.66 1.75
N LEU A 171 -28.69 5.35 0.47
CA LEU A 171 -27.59 5.05 -0.45
C LEU A 171 -27.07 6.35 -1.10
N HIS A 172 -25.79 6.47 -1.44
CA HIS A 172 -24.70 5.48 -1.36
C HIS A 172 -23.78 5.72 -0.15
N LEU A 173 -22.86 4.78 0.14
CA LEU A 173 -21.80 4.96 1.13
C LEU A 173 -20.78 6.03 0.69
N PRO A 174 -20.34 6.93 1.58
CA PRO A 174 -19.24 7.85 1.30
C PRO A 174 -17.91 7.08 1.24
N VAL A 175 -16.90 7.66 0.61
CA VAL A 175 -15.68 6.93 0.22
C VAL A 175 -14.94 6.27 1.39
N TRP A 176 -14.93 6.89 2.57
CA TRP A 176 -14.31 6.32 3.79
C TRP A 176 -15.07 5.13 4.36
N ALA A 177 -16.38 5.05 4.15
CA ALA A 177 -17.17 3.85 4.49
C ALA A 177 -17.13 2.83 3.34
N ALA A 178 -17.10 3.31 2.10
CA ALA A 178 -17.04 2.49 0.90
C ALA A 178 -15.78 1.61 0.86
N THR A 179 -14.62 2.16 1.22
CA THR A 179 -13.35 1.41 1.22
C THR A 179 -13.34 0.22 2.18
N GLU A 180 -14.11 0.28 3.27
CA GLU A 180 -14.24 -0.83 4.23
C GLU A 180 -15.05 -2.00 3.67
N VAL A 181 -15.91 -1.75 2.70
CA VAL A 181 -16.68 -2.77 1.97
C VAL A 181 -15.86 -3.35 0.79
N MET A 182 -14.94 -2.57 0.24
CA MET A 182 -14.20 -2.97 -0.95
C MET A 182 -13.30 -4.19 -0.71
N THR A 183 -13.32 -5.12 -1.67
CA THR A 183 -12.25 -6.13 -1.77
C THR A 183 -10.92 -5.45 -2.14
N PHE A 184 -9.79 -6.07 -1.80
CA PHE A 184 -8.47 -5.54 -2.19
C PHE A 184 -8.33 -5.36 -3.71
N GLY A 185 -9.01 -6.18 -4.51
CA GLY A 185 -9.06 -6.03 -5.97
C GLY A 185 -9.82 -4.79 -6.42
N THR A 186 -10.97 -4.50 -5.81
CA THR A 186 -11.75 -3.30 -6.09
C THR A 186 -11.01 -2.04 -5.63
N LEU A 187 -10.38 -2.06 -4.46
CA LEU A 187 -9.53 -0.98 -3.96
C LEU A 187 -8.33 -0.70 -4.89
N SER A 188 -7.61 -1.74 -5.31
CA SER A 188 -6.47 -1.61 -6.22
C SER A 188 -6.84 -0.98 -7.56
N ARG A 189 -8.03 -1.32 -8.10
CA ARG A 189 -8.54 -0.71 -9.33
C ARG A 189 -9.02 0.72 -9.11
N LEU A 190 -9.57 1.06 -7.95
CA LEU A 190 -9.92 2.44 -7.62
C LEU A 190 -8.68 3.32 -7.55
N PHE A 191 -7.61 2.83 -6.90
CA PHE A 191 -6.32 3.53 -6.87
C PHE A 191 -5.82 3.89 -8.28
N GLN A 192 -5.96 3.00 -9.24
CA GLN A 192 -5.57 3.24 -10.64
C GLN A 192 -6.45 4.28 -11.36
N GLN A 193 -7.63 4.59 -10.84
CA GLN A 193 -8.59 5.53 -11.41
C GLN A 193 -8.52 6.92 -10.77
N MET A 194 -7.93 7.04 -9.58
CA MET A 194 -7.67 8.33 -8.94
C MET A 194 -6.78 9.22 -9.82
N PRO A 195 -6.89 10.56 -9.72
CA PRO A 195 -6.01 11.49 -10.43
C PRO A 195 -4.53 11.14 -10.28
N GLU A 196 -3.74 11.43 -11.32
CA GLU A 196 -2.34 10.97 -11.35
C GLU A 196 -1.50 11.48 -10.20
N GLU A 197 -1.66 12.75 -9.88
CA GLU A 197 -0.92 13.39 -8.80
C GLU A 197 -1.29 12.79 -7.44
N ASP A 198 -2.54 12.37 -7.24
CA ASP A 198 -2.94 11.67 -6.02
C ASP A 198 -2.29 10.28 -5.93
N CYS A 199 -2.24 9.53 -7.04
CA CYS A 199 -1.53 8.25 -7.06
C CYS A 199 -0.04 8.43 -6.75
N LYS A 200 0.59 9.48 -7.29
CA LYS A 200 2.00 9.81 -7.04
C LYS A 200 2.21 10.20 -5.58
N LEU A 201 1.32 10.99 -5.00
CA LEU A 201 1.39 11.37 -3.60
C LEU A 201 1.38 10.15 -2.68
N ILE A 202 0.44 9.21 -2.90
CA ILE A 202 0.36 7.96 -2.14
C ILE A 202 1.61 7.09 -2.38
N ALA A 203 2.10 6.99 -3.61
CA ALA A 203 3.33 6.25 -3.91
C ALA A 203 4.55 6.82 -3.18
N ALA A 204 4.70 8.15 -3.18
CA ALA A 204 5.77 8.84 -2.45
C ALA A 204 5.66 8.59 -0.94
N ARG A 205 4.43 8.60 -0.40
CA ARG A 205 4.18 8.28 1.02
C ARG A 205 4.64 6.86 1.39
N MET A 206 4.47 5.91 0.47
CA MET A 206 4.94 4.53 0.61
C MET A 206 6.44 4.35 0.33
N GLY A 207 7.14 5.45 0.01
CA GLY A 207 8.57 5.46 -0.29
C GLY A 207 8.89 4.95 -1.70
N ILE A 208 7.91 4.79 -2.58
CA ILE A 208 8.12 4.41 -3.97
C ILE A 208 8.27 5.69 -4.79
N ILE A 209 9.52 6.07 -5.05
CA ILE A 209 9.88 7.34 -5.69
C ILE A 209 10.58 7.15 -7.04
N ASP A 210 10.47 8.16 -7.89
CA ASP A 210 11.16 8.29 -9.15
C ASP A 210 12.47 9.11 -9.03
N LYS A 211 13.15 9.34 -10.15
CA LYS A 211 14.42 10.07 -10.24
C LYS A 211 14.35 11.53 -9.78
N THR A 212 13.16 12.13 -9.75
CA THR A 212 12.94 13.51 -9.30
C THR A 212 12.77 13.58 -7.78
N GLY A 213 12.54 12.43 -7.13
CA GLY A 213 12.07 12.35 -5.74
C GLY A 213 10.55 12.42 -5.61
N GLY A 214 9.82 12.46 -6.73
CA GLY A 214 8.36 12.35 -6.79
C GLY A 214 7.92 10.90 -6.66
N GLY A 215 6.63 10.63 -6.48
CA GLY A 215 6.15 9.26 -6.35
C GLY A 215 6.07 8.52 -7.69
N ASP A 216 6.57 7.29 -7.74
CA ASP A 216 6.41 6.40 -8.89
C ASP A 216 5.10 5.60 -8.78
N ALA A 217 4.01 6.25 -9.17
CA ALA A 217 2.66 5.68 -9.16
C ALA A 217 2.54 4.39 -9.98
N LYS A 218 3.31 4.25 -11.06
CA LYS A 218 3.27 3.07 -11.93
C LYS A 218 3.86 1.86 -11.22
N THR A 219 5.04 2.03 -10.62
CA THR A 219 5.69 0.96 -9.85
C THR A 219 4.84 0.59 -8.64
N PHE A 220 4.31 1.58 -7.90
CA PHE A 220 3.47 1.29 -6.75
C PHE A 220 2.17 0.57 -7.12
N SER A 221 1.52 0.96 -8.22
CA SER A 221 0.35 0.25 -8.77
C SER A 221 0.65 -1.21 -9.10
N ASN A 222 1.81 -1.50 -9.72
CA ASN A 222 2.24 -2.87 -9.96
C ASN A 222 2.46 -3.64 -8.64
N TRP A 223 3.08 -3.02 -7.63
CA TRP A 223 3.28 -3.65 -6.33
C TRP A 223 1.97 -3.98 -5.61
N ILE A 224 0.99 -3.06 -5.62
CA ILE A 224 -0.35 -3.34 -5.09
C ILE A 224 -0.98 -4.55 -5.80
N ASN A 225 -0.86 -4.63 -7.13
CA ASN A 225 -1.37 -5.77 -7.89
C ASN A 225 -0.68 -7.10 -7.52
N HIS A 226 0.62 -7.08 -7.28
CA HIS A 226 1.37 -8.23 -6.77
C HIS A 226 0.92 -8.62 -5.35
N PHE A 227 0.78 -7.65 -4.44
CA PHE A 227 0.32 -7.87 -3.06
C PHE A 227 -1.08 -8.47 -3.01
N ARG A 228 -2.02 -7.95 -3.81
CA ARG A 228 -3.36 -8.53 -3.98
C ARG A 228 -3.28 -9.99 -4.46
N TYR A 229 -2.46 -10.26 -5.46
CA TYR A 229 -2.28 -11.62 -5.98
C TYR A 229 -1.68 -12.56 -4.91
N LEU A 230 -0.66 -12.10 -4.18
CA LEU A 230 -0.03 -12.87 -3.10
C LEU A 230 -1.01 -13.15 -1.95
N ARG A 231 -1.79 -12.15 -1.55
CA ARG A 231 -2.86 -12.28 -0.55
C ARG A 231 -3.87 -13.34 -1.00
N ASN A 232 -4.29 -13.31 -2.26
CA ASN A 232 -5.21 -14.31 -2.80
C ASN A 232 -4.59 -15.71 -2.84
N CYS A 233 -3.31 -15.85 -3.18
CA CYS A 233 -2.61 -17.13 -3.06
C CYS A 233 -2.68 -17.67 -1.63
N CYS A 234 -2.39 -16.84 -0.63
CA CYS A 234 -2.46 -17.23 0.79
C CYS A 234 -3.89 -17.59 1.21
N ALA A 235 -4.88 -16.76 0.88
CA ALA A 235 -6.29 -16.96 1.23
C ALA A 235 -6.91 -18.21 0.59
N HIS A 236 -6.42 -18.62 -0.58
CA HIS A 236 -6.82 -19.87 -1.24
C HIS A 236 -5.93 -21.07 -0.86
N HIS A 237 -5.05 -20.93 0.14
CA HIS A 237 -4.08 -21.94 0.57
C HIS A 237 -3.26 -22.50 -0.60
N SER A 238 -2.91 -21.63 -1.55
CA SER A 238 -2.02 -21.94 -2.65
C SER A 238 -0.57 -21.89 -2.18
N ARG A 239 0.27 -22.70 -2.82
CA ARG A 239 1.71 -22.74 -2.53
C ARG A 239 2.37 -21.37 -2.71
N VAL A 240 3.10 -20.88 -1.72
CA VAL A 240 3.88 -19.63 -1.80
C VAL A 240 5.39 -19.88 -1.76
N TRP A 241 5.84 -20.93 -1.07
CA TRP A 241 7.22 -21.39 -1.11
C TRP A 241 7.58 -21.92 -2.51
N ASN A 242 8.85 -21.72 -2.90
CA ASN A 242 9.42 -22.19 -4.18
C ASN A 242 8.46 -22.05 -5.38
N ARG A 243 7.83 -20.86 -5.46
CA ARG A 243 6.94 -20.46 -6.55
C ARG A 243 7.55 -19.27 -7.26
N VAL A 244 7.52 -19.32 -8.59
CA VAL A 244 7.67 -18.11 -9.42
C VAL A 244 6.29 -17.50 -9.55
N PHE A 245 6.12 -16.25 -9.11
CA PHE A 245 4.84 -15.56 -9.13
C PHE A 245 4.54 -14.99 -10.52
N ASP A 246 3.30 -15.16 -10.97
CA ASP A 246 2.86 -14.71 -12.31
C ASP A 246 2.79 -13.18 -12.41
N GLN A 247 2.45 -12.53 -11.29
CA GLN A 247 2.48 -11.09 -11.17
C GLN A 247 3.87 -10.66 -10.73
N SER A 248 4.67 -10.11 -11.64
CA SER A 248 6.01 -9.64 -11.33
C SER A 248 5.98 -8.32 -10.57
N LEU A 249 6.91 -8.17 -9.62
CA LEU A 249 7.22 -6.89 -9.00
C LEU A 249 8.11 -6.08 -9.94
N SER A 250 7.62 -4.93 -10.39
CA SER A 250 8.38 -3.98 -11.18
C SER A 250 9.52 -3.40 -10.36
N THR A 251 10.67 -3.24 -11.01
CA THR A 251 11.85 -2.67 -10.40
C THR A 251 11.65 -1.16 -10.22
N PRO A 252 11.69 -0.64 -8.99
CA PRO A 252 11.66 0.80 -8.78
C PRO A 252 12.98 1.44 -9.24
N GLN A 253 13.02 2.76 -9.37
CA GLN A 253 14.24 3.47 -9.77
C GLN A 253 15.32 3.34 -8.69
N VAL A 254 16.17 2.33 -8.83
CA VAL A 254 17.12 1.87 -7.80
C VAL A 254 18.09 2.97 -7.34
N ALA A 255 18.48 3.88 -8.23
CA ALA A 255 19.32 5.03 -7.88
C ALA A 255 18.66 5.92 -6.80
N ALA A 256 17.33 6.03 -6.80
CA ALA A 256 16.57 6.76 -5.80
C ALA A 256 16.32 5.93 -4.53
N LEU A 257 16.48 4.60 -4.58
CA LEU A 257 16.16 3.66 -3.49
C LEU A 257 17.32 2.71 -3.18
N PRO A 258 18.33 3.16 -2.40
CA PRO A 258 19.48 2.33 -2.07
C PRO A 258 19.16 1.05 -1.29
N ASP A 259 18.00 1.00 -0.62
CA ASP A 259 17.52 -0.20 0.09
C ASP A 259 17.14 -1.33 -0.89
N LEU A 260 16.89 -0.99 -2.16
CA LEU A 260 16.43 -1.91 -3.20
C LEU A 260 17.49 -2.09 -4.30
N SER A 261 18.78 -1.91 -3.97
CA SER A 261 19.90 -1.97 -4.93
C SER A 261 19.91 -3.23 -5.79
N GLU A 262 19.65 -4.38 -5.16
CA GLU A 262 19.67 -5.69 -5.82
C GLU A 262 18.29 -6.14 -6.31
N PHE A 263 17.22 -5.36 -6.09
CA PHE A 263 15.83 -5.77 -6.34
C PHE A 263 15.58 -6.22 -7.79
N SER A 264 16.25 -5.58 -8.76
CA SER A 264 16.13 -5.89 -10.19
C SER A 264 16.63 -7.28 -10.54
N ARG A 265 17.67 -7.76 -9.84
CA ARG A 265 18.35 -9.04 -10.11
C ARG A 265 17.67 -10.23 -9.44
N LEU A 266 16.82 -9.96 -8.44
CA LEU A 266 16.14 -11.02 -7.71
C LEU A 266 15.10 -11.74 -8.56
N PRO A 267 15.01 -13.07 -8.45
CA PRO A 267 13.94 -13.83 -9.09
C PRO A 267 12.58 -13.44 -8.51
N HIS A 268 11.51 -13.59 -9.29
CA HIS A 268 10.13 -13.33 -8.85
C HIS A 268 9.58 -14.43 -7.94
N LYS A 269 10.33 -14.75 -6.88
CA LYS A 269 10.01 -15.73 -5.85
C LYS A 269 9.77 -15.04 -4.51
N LEU A 270 9.42 -15.85 -3.50
CA LEU A 270 9.07 -15.44 -2.13
C LEU A 270 9.98 -14.35 -1.54
N TYR A 271 11.30 -14.48 -1.66
CA TYR A 271 12.24 -13.49 -1.11
C TYR A 271 11.99 -12.06 -1.63
N LYS A 272 11.75 -11.91 -2.94
CA LYS A 272 11.51 -10.60 -3.55
C LYS A 272 10.22 -9.96 -3.03
N SER A 273 9.20 -10.78 -2.78
CA SER A 273 7.94 -10.34 -2.16
C SER A 273 8.15 -9.91 -0.71
N ILE A 274 8.88 -10.69 0.08
CA ILE A 274 9.22 -10.35 1.47
C ILE A 274 10.00 -9.04 1.53
N MET A 275 10.94 -8.83 0.59
CA MET A 275 11.72 -7.59 0.49
C MET A 275 10.84 -6.37 0.16
N ALA A 276 9.90 -6.51 -0.79
CA ALA A 276 8.93 -5.46 -1.12
C ALA A 276 7.99 -5.14 0.06
N ILE A 277 7.48 -6.16 0.75
CA ILE A 277 6.62 -6.00 1.93
C ILE A 277 7.39 -5.29 3.05
N ARG A 278 8.62 -5.74 3.36
CA ARG A 278 9.48 -5.10 4.36
C ARG A 278 9.74 -3.63 4.03
N PHE A 279 9.97 -3.33 2.75
CA PHE A 279 10.20 -1.96 2.32
C PHE A 279 9.02 -1.07 2.69
N ILE A 280 7.81 -1.48 2.32
CA ILE A 280 6.56 -0.74 2.57
C ILE A 280 6.23 -0.69 4.07
N LEU A 281 6.32 -1.82 4.79
CA LEU A 281 6.03 -1.86 6.23
C LEU A 281 6.92 -0.93 7.04
N ALA A 282 8.19 -0.75 6.67
CA ALA A 282 9.04 0.23 7.37
C ALA A 282 8.55 1.68 7.27
N ARG A 283 7.62 1.99 6.35
CA ARG A 283 7.02 3.32 6.17
C ARG A 283 5.62 3.43 6.81
N ILE A 284 4.94 2.30 7.03
CA ILE A 284 3.60 2.23 7.63
C ILE A 284 3.71 1.96 9.13
N GLU A 285 4.58 1.03 9.52
CA GLU A 285 4.77 0.55 10.89
C GLU A 285 6.29 0.33 11.11
N PRO A 286 7.06 1.39 11.38
CA PRO A 286 8.53 1.32 11.50
C PRO A 286 9.02 0.33 12.56
N ASP A 287 8.24 0.16 13.64
CA ASP A 287 8.56 -0.69 14.78
C ASP A 287 8.15 -2.17 14.60
N SER A 288 7.67 -2.55 13.40
CA SER A 288 7.21 -3.90 13.10
C SER A 288 8.32 -4.96 13.21
N SER A 289 8.12 -5.94 14.11
CA SER A 289 8.97 -7.13 14.23
C SER A 289 8.71 -8.18 13.14
N TRP A 290 7.69 -8.00 12.31
CA TRP A 290 7.22 -8.98 11.32
C TRP A 290 8.36 -9.62 10.50
N HIS A 291 9.28 -8.79 10.02
CA HIS A 291 10.39 -9.24 9.18
C HIS A 291 11.40 -10.10 9.92
N ILE A 292 11.62 -9.82 11.21
CA ILE A 292 12.49 -10.63 12.07
C ILE A 292 11.86 -12.01 12.23
N GLU A 293 10.55 -12.06 12.51
CA GLU A 293 9.81 -13.30 12.74
C GLU A 293 9.75 -14.18 11.49
N ILE A 294 9.37 -13.63 10.33
CA ILE A 294 9.26 -14.42 9.09
C ILE A 294 10.64 -14.94 8.64
N LEU A 295 11.69 -14.12 8.75
CA LEU A 295 13.06 -14.54 8.41
C LEU A 295 13.59 -15.59 9.39
N ALA A 296 13.26 -15.49 10.68
CA ALA A 296 13.61 -16.48 11.68
C ALA A 296 12.93 -17.82 11.39
N GLN A 297 11.64 -17.83 11.07
CA GLN A 297 10.91 -19.04 10.67
C GLN A 297 11.51 -19.70 9.43
N ILE A 298 11.79 -18.91 8.38
CA ILE A 298 12.44 -19.40 7.16
C ILE A 298 13.82 -19.99 7.45
N THR A 299 14.62 -19.30 8.26
CA THR A 299 15.98 -19.73 8.60
C THR A 299 15.95 -21.02 9.43
N ALA A 300 15.08 -21.10 10.44
CA ALA A 300 14.93 -22.30 11.27
C ALA A 300 14.48 -23.51 10.44
N PHE A 301 13.48 -23.31 9.56
CA PHE A 301 13.00 -24.39 8.69
C PHE A 301 14.08 -24.89 7.73
N THR A 302 14.82 -23.98 7.08
CA THR A 302 15.89 -24.38 6.13
C THR A 302 17.06 -25.07 6.83
N GLN A 303 17.42 -24.64 8.04
CA GLN A 303 18.43 -25.33 8.87
C GLN A 303 17.99 -26.75 9.26
N ALA A 304 16.73 -26.94 9.63
CA ALA A 304 16.20 -28.24 10.03
C ALA A 304 15.97 -29.20 8.84
N SER A 305 15.49 -28.68 7.71
CA SER A 305 15.10 -29.49 6.54
C SER A 305 16.23 -29.75 5.54
N GLY A 306 17.29 -28.92 5.55
CA GLY A 306 18.33 -28.93 4.52
C GLY A 306 17.90 -28.33 3.18
N ILE A 307 16.68 -27.78 3.08
CA ILE A 307 16.20 -27.11 1.85
C ILE A 307 16.97 -25.79 1.66
N PRO A 308 17.63 -25.57 0.51
CA PRO A 308 18.38 -24.34 0.27
C PRO A 308 17.49 -23.10 0.25
N LEU A 309 17.93 -22.02 0.89
CA LEU A 309 17.27 -20.71 0.84
C LEU A 309 17.12 -20.19 -0.61
N GLY A 310 18.05 -20.55 -1.51
CA GLY A 310 18.01 -20.21 -2.93
C GLY A 310 16.74 -20.69 -3.65
N ASP A 311 16.10 -21.76 -3.18
CA ASP A 311 14.83 -22.24 -3.76
C ASP A 311 13.68 -21.25 -3.54
N MET A 312 13.74 -20.44 -2.48
CA MET A 312 12.82 -19.35 -2.20
C MET A 312 13.27 -18.00 -2.81
N GLY A 313 14.41 -18.00 -3.51
CA GLY A 313 14.96 -16.83 -4.20
C GLY A 313 15.87 -15.95 -3.35
N PHE A 314 16.32 -16.43 -2.19
CA PHE A 314 17.30 -15.72 -1.36
C PHE A 314 18.70 -15.80 -2.01
N PRO A 315 19.41 -14.67 -2.17
CA PRO A 315 20.82 -14.69 -2.51
C PRO A 315 21.68 -15.11 -1.29
N GLU A 316 22.91 -15.56 -1.54
CA GLU A 316 23.81 -16.04 -0.46
C GLU A 316 24.11 -14.96 0.58
N ASP A 317 24.27 -13.71 0.13
CA ASP A 317 24.61 -12.55 0.94
C ASP A 317 23.38 -11.78 1.46
N TRP A 318 22.19 -12.39 1.45
CA TRP A 318 20.94 -11.70 1.76
C TRP A 318 20.99 -10.92 3.08
N LYS A 319 21.64 -11.47 4.13
CA LYS A 319 21.78 -10.81 5.44
C LYS A 319 22.56 -9.50 5.40
N ASN A 320 23.42 -9.32 4.40
CA ASN A 320 24.26 -8.13 4.24
C ASN A 320 23.56 -7.02 3.44
N GLN A 321 22.38 -7.28 2.89
CA GLN A 321 21.67 -6.27 2.11
C GLN A 321 21.13 -5.15 3.02
N LYS A 322 21.23 -3.91 2.53
CA LYS A 322 20.91 -2.69 3.28
C LYS A 322 19.51 -2.70 3.91
N ILE A 323 18.53 -3.30 3.23
CA ILE A 323 17.15 -3.36 3.72
C ILE A 323 16.99 -4.13 5.04
N TRP A 324 17.95 -5.01 5.39
CA TRP A 324 17.91 -5.82 6.60
C TRP A 324 18.78 -5.29 7.75
N GLN A 325 19.65 -4.29 7.52
CA GLN A 325 20.66 -3.90 8.51
C GLN A 325 20.19 -2.86 9.56
N ALA A 326 19.18 -2.04 9.28
CA ALA A 326 18.44 -1.19 10.23
C ALA A 326 17.50 -0.26 9.43
N PRO A 327 16.39 0.25 10.00
CA PRO A 327 15.60 1.30 9.35
C PRO A 327 16.38 2.63 9.36
N PRO A 328 16.81 3.20 8.23
CA PRO A 328 17.45 4.51 8.26
C PRO A 328 16.37 5.56 8.44
N ALA A 329 16.28 6.15 9.65
CA ALA A 329 15.36 7.24 9.98
C ALA A 329 15.42 8.43 8.99
N GLU A 330 16.56 8.59 8.31
CA GLU A 330 16.83 9.62 7.31
C GLU A 330 16.02 9.45 6.00
N LYS A 331 15.68 8.21 5.63
CA LYS A 331 14.94 7.90 4.39
C LYS A 331 13.43 8.07 4.51
N LEU A 332 12.91 8.29 5.72
CA LEU A 332 11.51 8.63 5.98
C LEU A 332 11.18 10.11 5.69
N ARG A 333 12.16 10.97 5.40
CA ARG A 333 11.93 12.41 5.16
C ARG A 333 10.96 12.69 3.99
N ALA A 334 11.06 11.93 2.90
CA ALA A 334 10.12 12.05 1.77
C ALA A 334 8.71 11.57 2.13
N CYS A 335 8.60 10.50 2.94
CA CYS A 335 7.33 10.05 3.49
C CYS A 335 6.68 11.12 4.37
N ARG A 336 7.47 11.78 5.22
CA ARG A 336 7.00 12.89 6.07
C ARG A 336 6.51 14.08 5.26
N ALA A 337 7.19 14.43 4.16
CA ALA A 337 6.71 15.50 3.27
C ALA A 337 5.31 15.18 2.70
N ALA A 338 5.04 13.92 2.37
CA ALA A 338 3.71 13.48 1.96
C ALA A 338 2.69 13.54 3.11
N ASP A 339 3.08 13.26 4.36
CA ASP A 339 2.20 13.44 5.53
C ASP A 339 1.72 14.90 5.65
N PHE A 340 2.64 15.87 5.61
CA PHE A 340 2.29 17.30 5.64
C PHE A 340 1.32 17.69 4.52
N VAL A 341 1.52 17.15 3.31
CA VAL A 341 0.61 17.39 2.19
C VAL A 341 -0.79 16.83 2.45
N THR A 342 -0.92 15.74 3.21
CA THR A 342 -2.22 15.09 3.49
C THR A 342 -2.92 15.57 4.77
N GLU A 343 -2.26 16.35 5.61
CA GLU A 343 -2.82 16.91 6.87
C GLU A 343 -3.63 18.19 6.65
N LEU A 344 -3.47 18.86 5.51
CA LEU A 344 -4.19 20.08 5.16
C LEU A 344 -5.00 19.92 3.89
N ASP A 345 -5.95 20.82 3.76
CA ASP A 345 -6.56 21.08 2.47
C ASP A 345 -5.50 21.67 1.53
N ILE A 346 -5.08 20.91 0.51
CA ILE A 346 -4.07 21.37 -0.45
C ILE A 346 -4.57 21.36 -1.88
N ILE A 347 -3.91 22.17 -2.72
CA ILE A 347 -4.10 22.21 -4.16
C ILE A 347 -2.77 22.09 -4.91
N HIS A 348 -2.77 21.29 -5.98
CA HIS A 348 -1.61 21.18 -6.85
C HIS A 348 -1.44 22.46 -7.68
N GLN A 349 -0.19 22.90 -7.91
CA GLN A 349 0.11 24.14 -8.64
C GLN A 349 -0.65 24.27 -9.97
N ALA A 350 -0.74 23.19 -10.76
CA ALA A 350 -1.40 23.24 -12.06
C ALA A 350 -2.92 23.49 -11.94
N GLN A 351 -3.56 23.01 -10.86
CA GLN A 351 -4.97 23.28 -10.58
C GLN A 351 -5.14 24.70 -10.03
N LEU A 352 -4.28 25.12 -9.10
CA LEU A 352 -4.31 26.48 -8.54
C LEU A 352 -4.22 27.55 -9.65
N LEU A 353 -3.33 27.37 -10.62
CA LEU A 353 -3.14 28.32 -11.72
C LEU A 353 -4.33 28.44 -12.68
N GLN A 354 -5.31 27.52 -12.63
CA GLN A 354 -6.57 27.65 -13.39
C GLN A 354 -7.40 28.81 -12.86
N ASP A 355 -7.41 28.99 -11.53
CA ASP A 355 -8.26 29.98 -10.85
C ASP A 355 -7.52 31.19 -10.27
N PHE A 356 -6.24 31.04 -9.96
CA PHE A 356 -5.44 32.09 -9.35
C PHE A 356 -5.16 33.25 -10.31
N CYS A 357 -5.60 34.47 -9.95
CA CYS A 357 -5.44 35.69 -10.74
C CYS A 357 -5.81 35.48 -12.22
N LYS A 358 -7.06 35.06 -12.49
CA LYS A 358 -7.56 34.75 -13.85
C LYS A 358 -7.42 35.93 -14.83
N ASP A 359 -7.40 37.15 -14.31
CA ASP A 359 -7.16 38.40 -15.03
C ASP A 359 -5.78 38.48 -15.67
N ARG A 360 -4.79 37.70 -15.20
CA ARG A 360 -3.41 37.68 -15.72
C ARG A 360 -3.17 36.60 -16.77
N LEU A 361 -2.13 36.76 -17.58
CA LEU A 361 -1.67 35.71 -18.49
C LEU A 361 -1.09 34.50 -17.72
N PRO A 362 -1.18 33.26 -18.24
CA PRO A 362 -0.71 32.07 -17.52
C PRO A 362 0.75 32.13 -17.03
N ALA A 363 1.65 32.71 -17.82
CA ALA A 363 3.06 32.86 -17.44
C ALA A 363 3.23 33.86 -16.28
N GLU A 364 2.44 34.93 -16.28
CA GLU A 364 2.43 35.96 -15.24
C GLU A 364 1.87 35.41 -13.93
N ARG A 365 0.81 34.60 -13.97
CA ARG A 365 0.27 33.90 -12.78
C ARG A 365 1.36 33.07 -12.09
N LYS A 366 2.11 32.28 -12.87
CA LYS A 366 3.21 31.44 -12.34
C LYS A 366 4.36 32.27 -11.79
N ASN A 367 4.67 33.41 -12.41
CA ASN A 367 5.71 34.33 -11.93
C ASN A 367 5.27 35.05 -10.66
N PHE A 368 4.01 35.46 -10.58
CA PHE A 368 3.44 36.10 -9.40
C PHE A 368 3.39 35.14 -8.21
N LEU A 369 2.97 33.89 -8.42
CA LEU A 369 3.01 32.86 -7.37
C LEU A 369 4.45 32.65 -6.85
N ARG A 370 5.44 32.61 -7.75
CA ARG A 370 6.87 32.54 -7.36
C ARG A 370 7.33 33.78 -6.58
N TYR A 371 6.86 34.97 -6.96
CA TYR A 371 7.15 36.21 -6.25
C TYR A 371 6.59 36.17 -4.83
N LEU A 372 5.34 35.72 -4.64
CA LEU A 372 4.71 35.60 -3.33
C LEU A 372 5.47 34.62 -2.41
N CYS A 373 5.90 33.46 -2.93
CA CYS A 373 6.76 32.54 -2.17
C CYS A 373 8.10 33.20 -1.79
N LYS A 374 8.73 33.94 -2.72
CA LYS A 374 9.98 34.66 -2.45
C LYS A 374 9.81 35.73 -1.38
N LYS A 375 8.63 36.34 -1.31
CA LYS A 375 8.23 37.31 -0.29
C LYS A 375 7.69 36.67 0.98
N LYS A 376 7.73 35.33 1.11
CA LYS A 376 7.25 34.59 2.29
C LYS A 376 5.77 34.82 2.62
N ALA A 377 5.01 35.40 1.70
CA ALA A 377 3.56 35.60 1.84
C ALA A 377 2.80 34.27 1.80
N ILE A 378 3.32 33.30 1.04
CA ILE A 378 2.76 31.95 0.96
C ILE A 378 3.89 30.92 0.94
N PHE A 379 3.55 29.68 1.28
CA PHE A 379 4.43 28.53 1.15
C PHE A 379 3.78 27.36 0.42
N PHE A 380 4.62 26.41 0.01
CA PHE A 380 4.23 25.15 -0.60
C PHE A 380 5.11 24.02 -0.08
N HIS A 381 4.57 22.80 -0.13
CA HIS A 381 5.33 21.58 0.04
C HIS A 381 5.71 21.03 -1.33
N GLN A 382 6.93 20.51 -1.44
CA GLN A 382 7.46 19.95 -2.68
C GLN A 382 7.73 18.45 -2.53
N ILE A 383 7.23 17.66 -3.48
CA ILE A 383 7.51 16.23 -3.57
C ILE A 383 7.91 15.94 -5.02
N GLY A 384 9.20 15.66 -5.23
CA GLY A 384 9.79 15.68 -6.56
C GLY A 384 9.69 17.06 -7.19
N ASP A 385 9.16 17.12 -8.42
CA ASP A 385 8.88 18.37 -9.11
C ASP A 385 7.50 18.97 -8.81
N ALA A 386 6.62 18.20 -8.14
CA ALA A 386 5.26 18.61 -7.83
C ALA A 386 5.21 19.56 -6.63
N LYS A 387 4.38 20.61 -6.73
CA LYS A 387 4.22 21.65 -5.70
C LYS A 387 2.78 21.68 -5.21
N TYR A 388 2.61 21.59 -3.90
CA TYR A 388 1.35 21.52 -3.20
C TYR A 388 1.19 22.72 -2.29
N TYR A 389 0.13 23.49 -2.47
CA TYR A 389 -0.12 24.71 -1.73
C TYR A 389 -1.28 24.48 -0.75
N PRO A 390 -1.09 24.72 0.56
CA PRO A 390 -2.19 24.77 1.50
C PRO A 390 -3.24 25.82 1.11
N LEU A 391 -4.51 25.41 1.05
CA LEU A 391 -5.63 26.19 0.56
C LEU A 391 -6.03 27.33 1.50
N PHE A 392 -5.78 27.21 2.81
CA PHE A 392 -6.13 28.26 3.78
C PHE A 392 -5.43 29.61 3.50
N GLN A 393 -4.36 29.60 2.71
CA GLN A 393 -3.62 30.80 2.28
C GLN A 393 -4.34 31.59 1.18
N PHE A 394 -5.38 31.03 0.57
CA PHE A 394 -6.10 31.58 -0.56
C PHE A 394 -7.56 31.88 -0.20
N SER A 395 -8.17 32.81 -0.94
CA SER A 395 -9.63 33.00 -0.94
C SER A 395 -10.37 31.70 -1.25
N GLU A 396 -11.63 31.55 -0.85
CA GLU A 396 -12.45 30.36 -1.16
C GLU A 396 -12.47 30.00 -2.66
N GLU A 397 -12.56 31.02 -3.52
CA GLU A 397 -12.53 30.88 -4.99
C GLU A 397 -11.12 30.66 -5.56
N LYS A 398 -10.09 30.66 -4.70
CA LYS A 398 -8.66 30.51 -5.03
C LYS A 398 -8.12 31.58 -5.99
N THR A 399 -8.79 32.74 -6.07
CA THR A 399 -8.45 33.81 -7.01
C THR A 399 -7.31 34.71 -6.51
N HIS A 400 -7.18 34.88 -5.20
CA HIS A 400 -6.15 35.71 -4.55
C HIS A 400 -5.72 35.11 -3.19
N ILE A 401 -4.66 35.66 -2.59
CA ILE A 401 -4.18 35.25 -1.25
C ILE A 401 -4.90 36.04 -0.15
N LYS A 402 -5.01 35.45 1.04
CA LYS A 402 -5.52 36.13 2.25
C LYS A 402 -4.39 36.99 2.88
N PRO A 403 -4.51 38.33 2.92
CA PRO A 403 -3.44 39.20 3.45
C PRO A 403 -3.05 38.90 4.90
N GLU A 404 -4.03 38.64 5.75
CA GLU A 404 -3.83 38.30 7.17
C GLU A 404 -3.02 37.01 7.36
N VAL A 405 -3.20 36.02 6.47
CA VAL A 405 -2.39 34.79 6.47
C VAL A 405 -0.97 35.09 5.98
N ALA A 406 -0.83 35.99 5.00
CA ALA A 406 0.45 36.36 4.44
C ALA A 406 1.37 37.05 5.45
N ASP A 407 0.82 37.98 6.24
CA ASP A 407 1.55 38.68 7.30
C ASP A 407 2.09 37.69 8.35
N VAL A 408 1.28 36.70 8.73
CA VAL A 408 1.69 35.65 9.68
C VAL A 408 2.75 34.74 9.07
N ASN A 409 2.58 34.31 7.83
CA ASN A 409 3.53 33.44 7.13
C ASN A 409 4.92 34.09 7.01
N GLU A 410 4.99 35.39 6.73
CA GLU A 410 6.25 36.13 6.65
C GLU A 410 7.05 35.99 7.95
N VAL A 411 6.37 36.19 9.09
CA VAL A 411 6.96 36.06 10.44
C VAL A 411 7.42 34.62 10.72
N LEU A 412 6.57 33.63 10.43
CA LEU A 412 6.88 32.22 10.70
C LEU A 412 8.07 31.74 9.87
N LEU A 413 8.07 32.02 8.57
CA LEU A 413 9.12 31.58 7.65
C LEU A 413 10.45 32.30 7.91
N ASP A 414 10.45 33.51 8.46
CA ASP A 414 11.65 34.17 8.98
C ASP A 414 12.18 33.49 10.24
N LYS A 415 11.31 33.24 11.24
CA LYS A 415 11.71 32.61 12.50
C LYS A 415 12.21 31.18 12.33
N TYR A 416 11.65 30.43 11.39
CA TYR A 416 12.04 29.05 11.13
C TYR A 416 13.12 28.89 10.06
N ALA A 417 13.70 29.98 9.54
CA ALA A 417 14.72 29.94 8.48
C ALA A 417 15.95 29.07 8.81
N TYR A 418 16.26 28.90 10.10
CA TYR A 418 17.41 28.13 10.59
C TYR A 418 17.04 26.82 11.29
N SER A 419 15.84 26.30 11.04
CA SER A 419 15.42 24.97 11.54
C SER A 419 16.35 23.87 11.01
N ARG A 420 16.76 22.95 11.90
CA ARG A 420 17.74 21.88 11.56
C ARG A 420 17.11 20.61 11.01
N ASP A 421 15.92 20.25 11.53
CA ASP A 421 15.32 18.93 11.29
C ASP A 421 14.18 18.95 10.28
N ARG A 422 13.56 20.11 10.09
CA ARG A 422 12.38 20.34 9.22
C ARG A 422 12.55 21.62 8.41
N THR A 423 11.89 21.70 7.26
CA THR A 423 11.92 22.93 6.45
C THR A 423 11.11 24.05 7.15
N PRO A 424 11.39 25.33 6.86
CA PRO A 424 10.61 26.44 7.42
C PRO A 424 9.11 26.29 7.19
N GLU A 425 8.71 25.78 6.01
CA GLU A 425 7.33 25.55 5.61
C GLU A 425 6.65 24.45 6.45
N GLN A 426 7.37 23.37 6.76
CA GLN A 426 6.87 22.32 7.65
C GLN A 426 6.65 22.84 9.07
N CYS A 427 7.60 23.60 9.61
CA CYS A 427 7.46 24.22 10.92
C CYS A 427 6.32 25.24 10.96
N ALA A 428 6.15 26.03 9.89
CA ALA A 428 5.04 26.97 9.78
C ALA A 428 3.69 26.25 9.77
N GLN A 429 3.55 25.17 8.98
CA GLN A 429 2.33 24.36 8.97
C GLN A 429 2.02 23.75 10.34
N ASP A 430 3.01 23.19 11.04
CA ASP A 430 2.80 22.63 12.38
C ASP A 430 2.26 23.67 13.35
N TRP A 431 2.79 24.89 13.29
CA TRP A 431 2.31 25.98 14.13
C TRP A 431 0.87 26.36 13.79
N TRP A 432 0.52 26.43 12.49
CA TRP A 432 -0.85 26.69 12.06
C TRP A 432 -1.86 25.63 12.56
N LEU A 433 -1.43 24.38 12.64
CA LEU A 433 -2.26 23.23 13.02
C LEU A 433 -2.27 22.92 14.52
N SER A 434 -1.29 23.41 15.28
CA SER A 434 -1.15 23.09 16.70
C SER A 434 -1.78 24.18 17.57
N PRO A 435 -2.62 23.83 18.55
CA PRO A 435 -3.06 24.79 19.56
C PRO A 435 -1.87 25.43 20.27
N ASP A 436 -1.86 26.75 20.39
CA ASP A 436 -0.82 27.50 21.08
C ASP A 436 -1.31 27.95 22.46
N MET A 437 -1.46 26.98 23.37
CA MET A 437 -1.90 27.22 24.74
C MET A 437 -1.00 28.22 25.48
N ALA A 438 0.29 28.28 25.13
CA ALA A 438 1.26 29.19 25.74
C ALA A 438 1.03 30.65 25.32
N ASN A 439 0.46 30.88 24.12
CA ASN A 439 0.12 32.21 23.63
C ASN A 439 -1.40 32.52 23.65
N GLY A 440 -2.20 31.68 24.32
CA GLY A 440 -3.61 31.95 24.58
C GLY A 440 -4.60 31.32 23.59
N PHE A 441 -4.15 30.40 22.73
CA PHE A 441 -5.00 29.73 21.76
C PHE A 441 -5.32 28.30 22.19
N SER A 442 -6.55 28.05 22.65
CA SER A 442 -7.06 26.69 22.94
C SER A 442 -7.36 25.89 21.68
N THR A 443 -7.51 26.58 20.55
CA THR A 443 -7.80 26.10 19.20
C THR A 443 -6.60 26.38 18.29
N PRO A 444 -6.38 25.59 17.23
CA PRO A 444 -5.33 25.86 16.27
C PRO A 444 -5.44 27.25 15.62
N PRO A 445 -4.33 27.99 15.43
CA PRO A 445 -4.34 29.33 14.82
C PRO A 445 -5.06 29.40 13.46
N ILE A 446 -5.05 28.32 12.69
CA ILE A 446 -5.75 28.25 11.39
C ILE A 446 -7.27 28.41 11.51
N ALA A 447 -7.86 28.03 12.66
CA ALA A 447 -9.29 28.19 12.91
C ALA A 447 -9.66 29.59 13.43
N GLU A 448 -8.67 30.36 13.91
CA GLU A 448 -8.86 31.65 14.57
C GLU A 448 -8.57 32.83 13.65
N ILE A 449 -7.79 32.63 12.58
CA ILE A 449 -7.30 33.70 11.70
C ILE A 449 -8.40 34.58 11.11
N GLU A 450 -9.58 34.04 10.84
CA GLU A 450 -10.70 34.79 10.28
C GLU A 450 -11.39 35.69 11.31
N GLN A 451 -11.42 35.28 12.58
CA GLN A 451 -12.09 36.01 13.66
C GLN A 451 -11.14 36.94 14.41
N ASN A 452 -9.88 36.51 14.60
CA ASN A 452 -8.90 37.15 15.49
C ASN A 452 -7.53 37.36 14.81
N PRO A 453 -7.44 37.98 13.61
CA PRO A 453 -6.21 38.02 12.82
C PRO A 453 -5.04 38.73 13.54
N HIS A 454 -5.33 39.81 14.27
CA HIS A 454 -4.31 40.54 15.01
C HIS A 454 -3.68 39.73 16.16
N ASP A 455 -4.47 38.89 16.83
CA ASP A 455 -3.96 38.12 17.96
C ASP A 455 -3.16 36.90 17.48
N VAL A 456 -3.57 36.30 16.37
CA VAL A 456 -2.79 35.25 15.69
C VAL A 456 -1.42 35.80 15.25
N LEU A 457 -1.39 36.99 14.66
CA LEU A 457 -0.13 37.65 14.27
C LEU A 457 0.75 37.97 15.48
N LYS A 458 0.18 38.47 16.59
CA LYS A 458 0.93 38.70 17.83
C LYS A 458 1.54 37.40 18.37
N ALA A 459 0.81 36.28 18.35
CA ALA A 459 1.35 35.00 18.78
C ALA A 459 2.50 34.53 17.91
N ALA A 460 2.39 34.67 16.59
CA ALA A 460 3.50 34.39 15.68
C ALA A 460 4.75 35.21 16.03
N HIS A 461 4.61 36.50 16.35
CA HIS A 461 5.74 37.34 16.78
C HIS A 461 6.37 36.92 18.11
N ARG A 462 5.58 36.39 19.06
CA ARG A 462 6.04 35.93 20.38
C ARG A 462 6.89 34.65 20.32
N LEU A 463 6.83 33.90 19.23
CA LEU A 463 7.69 32.73 19.04
C LEU A 463 9.17 33.12 19.14
N PRO A 464 10.02 32.36 19.87
CA PRO A 464 11.42 32.69 19.96
C PRO A 464 12.12 32.59 18.60
N SER A 465 13.01 33.53 18.28
CA SER A 465 13.76 33.58 17.01
C SER A 465 14.74 32.40 16.79
N SER A 466 14.89 31.55 17.81
CA SER A 466 15.65 30.30 17.77
C SER A 466 14.80 29.18 18.38
N CYS A 467 13.77 28.74 17.67
CA CYS A 467 12.95 27.62 18.13
C CYS A 467 13.70 26.29 18.00
N ARG A 468 14.37 25.87 19.08
CA ARG A 468 14.24 24.49 19.57
C ARG A 468 12.81 24.35 20.09
N ILE A 469 11.82 24.15 19.21
CA ILE A 469 10.53 23.67 19.68
C ILE A 469 10.67 22.16 19.88
N ILE A 470 10.44 21.79 21.12
CA ILE A 470 10.41 20.46 21.69
C ILE A 470 9.48 19.60 20.83
N ALA A 471 10.05 18.57 20.21
CA ALA A 471 9.31 17.44 19.72
C ALA A 471 8.52 16.84 20.90
N ARG A 472 7.20 17.06 20.94
CA ARG A 472 6.31 16.32 21.82
C ARG A 472 5.22 15.64 20.99
N ALA A 473 5.35 14.32 20.98
CA ALA A 473 4.31 13.31 20.91
C ALA A 473 3.57 13.07 19.58
N TYR A 474 4.24 12.38 18.66
CA TYR A 474 3.68 11.12 18.12
C TYR A 474 4.24 9.97 18.97
N ALA A 475 3.77 9.88 20.21
CA ALA A 475 3.89 8.66 21.00
C ALA A 475 2.50 8.03 21.00
N ALA A 476 2.45 6.72 20.71
CA ALA A 476 1.25 5.91 20.67
C ALA A 476 0.30 6.21 21.85
N PRO A 477 -1.03 6.21 21.63
CA PRO A 477 -1.95 6.24 22.74
C PRO A 477 -1.89 4.87 23.46
N GLY A 478 -1.41 4.89 24.70
CA GLY A 478 -1.90 4.00 25.76
C GLY A 478 -1.02 2.81 26.14
N ASN A 479 -0.74 2.75 27.46
CA ASN A 479 -0.42 1.55 28.23
C ASN A 479 -1.42 0.42 28.01
#